data_AF-A0A4Q3CCF6-F1
#
_entry.id   AF-A0A4Q3CCF6-F1
#
_cell.length_a   1.000
_cell.length_b   1.000
_cell.length_c   1.000
_cell.angle_alpha   90.00
_cell.angle_beta   90.00
_cell.angle_gamma   90.00
#
_symmetry.space_group_name_H-M   'P 1'
#
loop_
_entity.id
_entity.type
_entity.pdbx_description
1 polymer ?
#
loop_
_entity_poly.entity_id
_entity_poly.type
_entity_poly.pdbx_seq_one_letter_code
_entity_poly.pdbx_strand_id
1 'polypeptide(L)'
;LNYSDVLSTPQGLGCCDFHKPSQNLVNSFKTTATGIPMFDTYNDEDLSYNALNDYTVDPRLYHTVALPGLPYKYDPEYIYVESWVRSPGTYGYTASLKENVSPNCGCIVNIDPFYGNSKNRIQIRYADVLLMRAEALIELGQHNEALDLVNQVRSRAAASTGLISGYATNLNISPYVPGTNCTWSQDFARQAMRWERRLELAMEGSRFFDLVRWGVADDVLNAYFAEEKTKRAYYADAYFDSNKEEYCPIPLAQINFSQGVYHQNPGY
;
A
#
# COMPACT_ATOMS: atom_id res chain seq x y z
N LEU A 1 9.43 11.01 19.18
CA LEU A 1 9.33 9.55 19.05
C LEU A 1 7.95 9.24 18.50
N ASN A 2 7.85 8.51 17.40
CA ASN A 2 6.55 8.18 16.81
C ASN A 2 5.92 7.02 17.57
N TYR A 3 4.97 7.32 18.45
CA TYR A 3 4.25 6.30 19.22
C TYR A 3 3.27 5.49 18.37
N SER A 4 2.84 6.00 17.21
CA SER A 4 1.89 5.29 16.32
C SER A 4 2.49 4.03 15.68
N ASP A 5 3.81 3.97 15.57
CA ASP A 5 4.51 2.96 14.76
C ASP A 5 5.21 1.92 15.66
N VAL A 6 5.05 2.01 16.98
CA VAL A 6 5.80 1.18 17.94
C VAL A 6 5.43 -0.30 17.89
N LEU A 7 4.31 -0.63 17.25
CA LEU A 7 3.81 -1.99 17.08
C LEU A 7 4.21 -2.61 15.73
N SER A 8 4.67 -1.82 14.76
CA SER A 8 4.95 -2.29 13.39
C SER A 8 6.33 -2.93 13.22
N THR A 9 7.20 -2.87 14.23
CA THR A 9 8.52 -3.49 14.16
C THR A 9 8.37 -5.03 14.13
N PRO A 10 9.07 -5.75 13.23
CA PRO A 10 9.03 -7.20 13.20
C PRO A 10 9.39 -7.85 14.54
N GLN A 11 8.76 -8.98 14.86
CA GLN A 11 8.93 -9.68 16.15
C GLN A 11 10.38 -10.13 16.38
N GLY A 12 11.13 -10.47 15.33
CA GLY A 12 12.53 -10.89 15.46
C GLY A 12 13.50 -9.77 15.86
N LEU A 13 13.08 -8.52 15.74
CA LEU A 13 13.85 -7.35 16.19
C LEU A 13 13.38 -6.81 17.55
N GLY A 14 12.28 -7.35 18.07
CA GLY A 14 11.60 -6.81 19.24
C GLY A 14 10.13 -7.25 19.31
N CYS A 15 9.22 -6.31 19.09
CA CYS A 15 7.76 -6.50 19.04
C CYS A 15 7.22 -5.44 18.06
N CYS A 16 6.04 -5.58 17.44
CA CYS A 16 5.01 -6.60 17.65
C CYS A 16 4.45 -7.20 16.36
N ASP A 17 5.07 -6.88 15.21
CA ASP A 17 4.72 -7.39 13.88
C ASP A 17 3.30 -7.02 13.40
N PHE A 18 2.80 -5.83 13.80
CA PHE A 18 1.52 -5.28 13.31
C PHE A 18 1.68 -4.58 11.96
N HIS A 19 0.54 -4.19 11.35
CA HIS A 19 0.48 -3.39 10.13
C HIS A 19 1.19 -4.04 8.94
N LYS A 20 0.81 -5.29 8.65
CA LYS A 20 1.43 -6.12 7.61
C LYS A 20 0.85 -5.83 6.23
N PRO A 21 1.67 -5.62 5.19
CA PRO A 21 1.22 -5.55 3.80
C PRO A 21 0.47 -6.82 3.38
N SER A 22 -0.72 -6.70 2.79
CA SER A 22 -1.47 -7.86 2.28
C SER A 22 -0.80 -8.47 1.04
N GLN A 23 -1.12 -9.74 0.74
CA GLN A 23 -0.61 -10.38 -0.48
C GLN A 23 -1.14 -9.67 -1.73
N ASN A 24 -2.42 -9.27 -1.71
CA ASN A 24 -3.02 -8.43 -2.75
C ASN A 24 -2.24 -7.11 -2.99
N LEU A 25 -1.68 -6.47 -1.95
CA LEU A 25 -0.80 -5.30 -2.13
C LEU A 25 0.53 -5.68 -2.79
N VAL A 26 1.18 -6.76 -2.34
CA VAL A 26 2.43 -7.26 -2.94
C VAL A 26 2.24 -7.53 -4.44
N ASN A 27 1.17 -8.25 -4.77
CA ASN A 27 0.81 -8.60 -6.14
C ASN A 27 0.60 -7.35 -7.01
N SER A 28 0.10 -6.24 -6.45
CA SER A 28 -0.21 -5.03 -7.22
C SER A 28 1.02 -4.30 -7.78
N PHE A 29 2.22 -4.63 -7.28
CA PHE A 29 3.48 -4.14 -7.82
C PHE A 29 3.95 -4.91 -9.07
N LYS A 30 3.32 -6.03 -9.43
CA LYS A 30 3.64 -6.76 -10.67
C LYS A 30 3.31 -5.90 -11.89
N THR A 31 4.20 -5.95 -12.87
CA THR A 31 4.10 -5.23 -14.12
C THR A 31 4.11 -6.17 -15.31
N THR A 32 3.53 -5.72 -16.42
CA THR A 32 3.63 -6.39 -17.71
C THR A 32 5.06 -6.29 -18.26
N ALA A 33 5.35 -7.04 -19.32
CA ALA A 33 6.61 -6.88 -20.07
C ALA A 33 6.82 -5.46 -20.62
N THR A 34 5.75 -4.69 -20.83
CA THR A 34 5.80 -3.28 -21.27
C THR A 34 5.93 -2.27 -20.12
N GLY A 35 6.11 -2.74 -18.88
CA GLY A 35 6.39 -1.91 -17.71
C GLY A 35 5.18 -1.14 -17.16
N ILE A 36 3.94 -1.52 -17.54
CA ILE A 36 2.71 -0.98 -16.96
C ILE A 36 2.11 -1.96 -15.95
N PRO A 37 1.23 -1.54 -15.03
CA PRO A 37 0.60 -2.47 -14.10
C PRO A 37 -0.22 -3.56 -14.79
N MET A 38 -0.27 -4.75 -14.18
CA MET A 38 -1.14 -5.85 -14.62
C MET A 38 -2.59 -5.63 -14.12
N PHE A 39 -3.26 -4.56 -14.57
CA PHE A 39 -4.53 -4.09 -13.98
C PHE A 39 -5.57 -5.17 -13.72
N ASP A 40 -5.73 -6.10 -14.67
CA ASP A 40 -6.80 -7.11 -14.62
C ASP A 40 -6.33 -8.45 -14.06
N THR A 41 -5.03 -8.75 -14.12
CA THR A 41 -4.48 -10.09 -13.83
C THR A 41 -3.42 -10.09 -12.72
N TYR A 42 -3.17 -8.95 -12.07
CA TYR A 42 -2.15 -8.84 -11.03
C TYR A 42 -2.35 -9.85 -9.89
N ASN A 43 -3.58 -10.26 -9.61
CA ASN A 43 -3.92 -11.10 -8.46
C ASN A 43 -4.25 -12.56 -8.84
N ASP A 44 -4.18 -12.92 -10.12
CA ASP A 44 -4.46 -14.29 -10.60
C ASP A 44 -3.46 -15.32 -10.04
N GLU A 45 -2.25 -14.85 -9.74
CA GLU A 45 -1.18 -15.62 -9.13
C GLU A 45 -0.49 -14.79 -8.06
N ASP A 46 -0.20 -15.39 -6.90
CA ASP A 46 0.54 -14.73 -5.85
C ASP A 46 2.03 -14.62 -6.18
N LEU A 47 2.56 -13.40 -6.10
CA LEU A 47 4.01 -13.18 -6.14
C LEU A 47 4.65 -13.89 -4.94
N SER A 48 5.46 -14.90 -5.24
CA SER A 48 6.22 -15.67 -4.26
C SER A 48 7.59 -15.05 -4.01
N TYR A 49 7.92 -14.79 -2.74
CA TYR A 49 9.26 -14.28 -2.37
C TYR A 49 10.38 -15.31 -2.64
N ASN A 50 10.05 -16.58 -2.82
CA ASN A 50 11.02 -17.63 -3.21
C ASN A 50 11.28 -17.67 -4.72
N ALA A 51 10.49 -16.96 -5.52
CA ALA A 51 10.51 -17.00 -6.98
C ALA A 51 10.38 -15.58 -7.58
N LEU A 52 11.03 -14.59 -6.96
CA LEU A 52 10.91 -13.17 -7.37
C LEU A 52 11.28 -12.92 -8.84
N ASN A 53 12.25 -13.68 -9.37
CA ASN A 53 12.71 -13.54 -10.75
C ASN A 53 11.70 -14.02 -11.80
N ASP A 54 10.63 -14.71 -11.39
CA ASP A 54 9.56 -15.15 -12.29
C ASP A 54 8.60 -13.99 -12.66
N TYR A 55 8.70 -12.87 -11.93
CA TYR A 55 7.84 -11.71 -12.11
C TYR A 55 8.67 -10.46 -12.38
N THR A 56 8.17 -9.58 -13.24
CA THR A 56 8.65 -8.20 -13.32
C THR A 56 7.85 -7.31 -12.39
N VAL A 57 8.52 -6.40 -11.68
CA VAL A 57 7.88 -5.56 -10.65
C VAL A 57 8.30 -4.10 -10.69
N ASP A 58 7.48 -3.26 -10.07
CA ASP A 58 7.78 -1.87 -9.75
C ASP A 58 8.83 -1.78 -8.60
N PRO A 59 9.89 -0.95 -8.72
CA PRO A 59 10.91 -0.74 -7.68
C PRO A 59 10.34 -0.41 -6.29
N ARG A 60 9.16 0.23 -6.22
CA ARG A 60 8.52 0.62 -4.97
C ARG A 60 8.13 -0.58 -4.09
N LEU A 61 8.03 -1.79 -4.64
CA LEU A 61 7.85 -3.01 -3.83
C LEU A 61 8.94 -3.10 -2.75
N TYR A 62 10.20 -2.97 -3.16
CA TYR A 62 11.38 -3.08 -2.29
C TYR A 62 11.59 -1.88 -1.36
N HIS A 63 10.82 -0.80 -1.55
CA HIS A 63 10.78 0.35 -0.64
C HIS A 63 9.59 0.32 0.32
N THR A 64 8.63 -0.57 0.07
CA THR A 64 7.35 -0.63 0.79
C THR A 64 7.23 -1.88 1.65
N VAL A 65 7.67 -3.04 1.13
CA VAL A 65 7.44 -4.34 1.73
C VAL A 65 8.78 -5.03 2.01
N ALA A 66 8.96 -5.51 3.24
CA ALA A 66 10.00 -6.46 3.59
C ALA A 66 9.54 -7.87 3.18
N LEU A 67 10.36 -8.54 2.37
CA LEU A 67 10.11 -9.90 1.87
C LEU A 67 11.18 -10.83 2.45
N PRO A 68 10.81 -12.06 2.88
CA PRO A 68 11.80 -13.01 3.40
C PRO A 68 12.95 -13.25 2.42
N GLY A 69 14.17 -13.35 2.95
CA GLY A 69 15.40 -13.54 2.16
C GLY A 69 16.03 -12.25 1.63
N LEU A 70 15.39 -11.09 1.80
CA LEU A 70 15.94 -9.80 1.38
C LEU A 70 16.44 -8.94 2.55
N PRO A 71 17.36 -7.99 2.31
CA PRO A 71 17.79 -7.02 3.32
C PRO A 71 16.61 -6.24 3.92
N TYR A 72 16.42 -6.35 5.24
CA TYR A 72 15.49 -5.50 5.98
C TYR A 72 16.05 -4.10 6.04
N LYS A 73 15.26 -3.11 5.59
CA LYS A 73 15.66 -1.70 5.62
C LYS A 73 17.00 -1.41 4.94
N TYR A 74 17.26 -2.12 3.83
CA TYR A 74 18.44 -1.99 2.97
C TYR A 74 19.76 -2.42 3.64
N ASP A 75 19.69 -3.02 4.84
CA ASP A 75 20.86 -3.42 5.61
C ASP A 75 21.21 -4.89 5.30
N PRO A 76 22.34 -5.18 4.63
CA PRO A 76 22.70 -6.54 4.22
C PRO A 76 23.05 -7.44 5.40
N GLU A 77 23.35 -6.90 6.58
CA GLU A 77 23.60 -7.68 7.79
C GLU A 77 22.29 -8.20 8.42
N TYR A 78 21.17 -7.56 8.09
CA TYR A 78 19.85 -7.88 8.63
C TYR A 78 18.94 -8.41 7.52
N ILE A 79 19.07 -9.69 7.21
CA ILE A 79 18.14 -10.36 6.31
C ILE A 79 16.80 -10.57 7.01
N TYR A 80 15.72 -10.11 6.38
CA TYR A 80 14.37 -10.36 6.87
C TYR A 80 14.05 -11.86 6.70
N VAL A 81 13.64 -12.53 7.77
CA VAL A 81 13.38 -13.98 7.78
C VAL A 81 12.02 -14.30 8.36
N GLU A 82 11.47 -15.46 7.99
CA GLU A 82 10.13 -15.89 8.41
C GLU A 82 9.97 -15.97 9.95
N SER A 83 11.05 -16.28 10.68
CA SER A 83 11.03 -16.35 12.15
C SER A 83 10.83 -14.98 12.82
N TRP A 84 10.91 -13.88 12.07
CA TRP A 84 10.60 -12.54 12.56
C TRP A 84 9.10 -12.21 12.52
N VAL A 85 8.29 -13.13 12.01
CA VAL A 85 6.84 -12.98 11.88
C VAL A 85 6.17 -13.59 13.11
N ARG A 86 5.31 -12.83 13.77
CA ARG A 86 4.68 -13.27 15.03
C ARG A 86 3.64 -14.38 14.83
N SER A 87 2.90 -14.33 13.73
CA SER A 87 1.82 -15.29 13.43
C SER A 87 1.69 -15.52 11.92
N PRO A 88 2.69 -16.20 11.30
CA PRO A 88 2.78 -16.31 9.84
C PRO A 88 1.59 -17.04 9.21
N GLY A 89 1.08 -18.10 9.85
CA GLY A 89 -0.09 -18.84 9.37
C GLY A 89 -1.38 -18.02 9.36
N THR A 90 -1.45 -16.93 10.12
CA THR A 90 -2.61 -16.03 10.17
C THR A 90 -2.42 -14.84 9.26
N TYR A 91 -1.30 -14.11 9.37
CA TYR A 91 -1.14 -12.80 8.72
C TYR A 91 -0.15 -12.79 7.55
N GLY A 92 0.45 -13.93 7.20
CA GLY A 92 1.47 -14.04 6.17
C GLY A 92 2.84 -13.53 6.62
N TYR A 93 3.77 -13.48 5.67
CA TYR A 93 5.20 -13.38 5.97
C TYR A 93 5.81 -12.00 5.77
N THR A 94 5.06 -10.99 5.34
CA THR A 94 5.58 -9.67 4.97
C THR A 94 5.62 -8.70 6.16
N ALA A 95 6.46 -7.66 6.09
CA ALA A 95 6.38 -6.53 7.01
C ALA A 95 6.45 -5.19 6.26
N SER A 96 5.92 -4.12 6.86
CA SER A 96 5.99 -2.80 6.24
C SER A 96 7.36 -2.17 6.46
N LEU A 97 7.94 -1.63 5.38
CA LEU A 97 9.15 -0.84 5.47
C LEU A 97 8.83 0.63 5.78
N LYS A 98 7.74 1.23 5.30
CA LYS A 98 7.65 2.69 5.21
C LYS A 98 7.78 3.44 6.54
N GLU A 99 7.22 2.94 7.63
CA GLU A 99 7.26 3.53 8.98
C GLU A 99 8.46 3.06 9.81
N ASN A 100 9.05 1.91 9.46
CA ASN A 100 10.18 1.33 10.19
C ASN A 100 11.54 1.96 9.79
N VAL A 101 12.58 1.65 10.55
CA VAL A 101 13.98 2.08 10.33
C VAL A 101 14.92 0.88 10.44
N SER A 102 16.16 1.02 9.96
CA SER A 102 17.17 -0.04 10.16
C SER A 102 17.39 -0.28 11.66
N PRO A 103 17.61 -1.53 12.10
CA PRO A 103 17.95 -1.87 13.48
C PRO A 103 19.19 -1.13 14.00
N ASN A 104 20.12 -0.81 13.11
CA ASN A 104 21.37 -0.10 13.43
C ASN A 104 21.19 1.43 13.52
N CYS A 105 19.98 1.96 13.31
CA CYS A 105 19.75 3.41 13.36
C CYS A 105 19.86 3.93 14.80
N GLY A 106 20.67 4.96 15.05
CA GLY A 106 20.63 5.70 16.33
C GLY A 106 19.29 6.41 16.61
N CYS A 107 18.35 6.33 15.68
CA CYS A 107 16.99 6.83 15.78
C CYS A 107 15.98 5.82 16.33
N ILE A 108 16.35 4.55 16.49
CA ILE A 108 15.50 3.52 17.13
C ILE A 108 15.62 3.62 18.65
N VAL A 109 14.49 3.53 19.36
CA VAL A 109 14.43 3.63 20.82
C VAL A 109 13.58 2.48 21.34
N ASN A 110 14.16 1.67 22.21
CA ASN A 110 13.40 0.67 22.97
C ASN A 110 12.59 1.39 24.06
N ILE A 111 11.27 1.26 23.97
CA ILE A 111 10.28 1.75 24.93
C ILE A 111 9.54 0.52 25.47
N ASP A 112 10.21 -0.25 26.34
CA ASP A 112 9.74 -1.54 26.84
C ASP A 112 8.21 -1.59 27.06
N PRO A 113 7.48 -2.53 26.42
CA PRO A 113 7.94 -3.65 25.60
C PRO A 113 8.06 -3.39 24.08
N PHE A 114 8.00 -2.13 23.63
CA PHE A 114 7.89 -1.75 22.22
C PHE A 114 9.14 -1.06 21.66
N TYR A 115 9.18 -0.86 20.34
CA TYR A 115 10.29 -0.19 19.66
C TYR A 115 9.78 1.00 18.84
N GLY A 116 10.08 2.22 19.30
CA GLY A 116 9.77 3.44 18.57
C GLY A 116 10.95 3.91 17.72
N ASN A 117 10.68 4.87 16.84
CA ASN A 117 11.73 5.58 16.13
C ASN A 117 11.40 7.08 15.95
N SER A 118 12.42 7.90 15.67
CA SER A 118 12.27 9.36 15.50
C SER A 118 12.07 9.81 14.05
N LYS A 119 11.78 8.91 13.12
CA LYS A 119 11.54 9.25 11.71
C LYS A 119 10.37 10.23 11.58
N ASN A 120 10.51 11.32 10.83
CA ASN A 120 9.39 12.22 10.60
C ASN A 120 8.25 11.53 9.85
N ARG A 121 7.01 11.71 10.32
CA ARG A 121 5.80 11.28 9.62
C ARG A 121 5.35 12.38 8.67
N ILE A 122 5.43 12.09 7.37
CA ILE A 122 5.05 13.02 6.32
C ILE A 122 3.53 12.92 6.13
N GLN A 123 2.81 14.02 6.33
CA GLN A 123 1.35 14.07 6.13
C GLN A 123 0.99 14.39 4.68
N ILE A 124 1.77 15.28 4.04
CA ILE A 124 1.58 15.68 2.65
C ILE A 124 2.94 15.62 1.95
N ARG A 125 2.99 14.92 0.82
CA ARG A 125 4.17 14.75 -0.02
C ARG A 125 3.87 15.25 -1.42
N TYR A 126 4.88 15.77 -2.12
CA TYR A 126 4.68 16.37 -3.44
C TYR A 126 4.06 15.41 -4.46
N ALA A 127 4.38 14.11 -4.39
CA ALA A 127 3.75 13.10 -5.23
C ALA A 127 2.22 13.03 -5.04
N ASP A 128 1.72 13.22 -3.82
CA ASP A 128 0.28 13.27 -3.57
C ASP A 128 -0.35 14.51 -4.20
N VAL A 129 0.31 15.67 -4.13
CA VAL A 129 -0.13 16.91 -4.81
C VAL A 129 -0.20 16.73 -6.33
N LEU A 130 0.81 16.09 -6.94
CA LEU A 130 0.80 15.78 -8.37
C LEU A 130 -0.37 14.87 -8.74
N LEU A 131 -0.62 13.82 -7.94
CA LEU A 131 -1.70 12.86 -8.21
C LEU A 131 -3.09 13.45 -7.94
N MET A 132 -3.26 14.31 -6.94
CA MET A 132 -4.50 15.08 -6.74
C MET A 132 -4.78 16.01 -7.92
N ARG A 133 -3.75 16.69 -8.46
CA ARG A 133 -3.90 17.52 -9.66
C ARG A 133 -4.23 16.69 -10.89
N ALA A 134 -3.55 15.56 -11.08
CA ALA A 134 -3.83 14.64 -12.19
C ALA A 134 -5.28 14.13 -12.14
N GLU A 135 -5.74 13.74 -10.96
CA GLU A 135 -7.11 13.32 -10.73
C GLU A 135 -8.13 14.41 -11.08
N ALA A 136 -7.94 15.63 -10.59
CA ALA A 136 -8.83 16.75 -10.91
C ALA A 136 -8.92 16.99 -12.43
N LEU A 137 -7.78 16.96 -13.14
CA LEU A 137 -7.75 17.11 -14.60
C LEU A 137 -8.49 15.96 -15.30
N ILE A 138 -8.33 14.72 -14.84
CA ILE A 138 -9.04 13.55 -15.39
C ILE A 138 -10.55 13.73 -15.23
N GLU A 139 -11.03 14.11 -14.05
CA GLU A 139 -12.47 14.25 -13.81
C GLU A 139 -13.09 15.48 -14.51
N LEU A 140 -12.28 16.49 -14.84
CA LEU A 140 -12.68 17.63 -15.69
C LEU A 140 -12.66 17.30 -17.20
N GLY A 141 -12.33 16.07 -17.59
CA GLY A 141 -12.21 15.67 -18.99
C GLY A 141 -10.88 16.05 -19.65
N GLN A 142 -9.97 16.71 -18.93
CA GLN A 142 -8.64 17.16 -19.37
C GLN A 142 -7.56 16.08 -19.16
N HIS A 143 -7.91 14.81 -19.34
CA HIS A 143 -7.05 13.66 -19.04
C HIS A 143 -5.71 13.64 -19.79
N ASN A 144 -5.59 14.30 -20.95
CA ASN A 144 -4.31 14.45 -21.64
C ASN A 144 -3.29 15.27 -20.84
N GLU A 145 -3.72 16.28 -20.08
CA GLU A 145 -2.85 17.08 -19.21
C GLU A 145 -2.40 16.30 -17.95
N ALA A 146 -3.17 15.28 -17.56
CA ALA A 146 -2.85 14.44 -16.42
C ALA A 146 -1.73 13.43 -16.71
N LEU A 147 -1.51 13.07 -17.99
CA LEU A 147 -0.53 12.07 -18.41
C LEU A 147 0.87 12.40 -17.88
N ASP A 148 1.32 13.63 -18.08
CA ASP A 148 2.66 14.06 -17.67
C ASP A 148 2.83 14.06 -16.15
N LEU A 149 1.77 14.36 -15.40
CA LEU A 149 1.81 14.35 -13.93
C LEU A 149 1.94 12.91 -13.38
N VAL A 150 1.18 11.97 -13.94
CA VAL A 150 1.30 10.54 -13.59
C VAL A 150 2.66 10.00 -14.01
N ASN A 151 3.13 10.34 -15.21
CA ASN A 151 4.43 9.91 -15.71
C ASN A 151 5.61 10.49 -14.95
N GLN A 152 5.50 11.67 -14.34
CA GLN A 152 6.53 12.19 -13.42
C GLN A 152 6.73 11.28 -12.21
N VAL A 153 5.63 10.81 -11.59
CA VAL A 153 5.70 9.88 -10.44
C VAL A 153 6.30 8.55 -10.86
N ARG A 154 5.87 8.01 -12.02
CA ARG A 154 6.35 6.73 -12.57
C ARG A 154 7.83 6.78 -12.95
N SER A 155 8.26 7.83 -13.65
CA SER A 155 9.66 8.01 -14.05
C SER A 155 10.57 8.13 -12.83
N ARG A 156 10.13 8.83 -11.79
CA ARG A 156 10.86 8.89 -10.52
C ARG A 156 10.91 7.52 -9.84
N ALA A 157 9.81 6.78 -9.80
CA ALA A 157 9.78 5.44 -9.24
C ALA A 157 10.76 4.50 -9.97
N ALA A 158 10.80 4.56 -11.31
CA ALA A 158 11.75 3.82 -12.15
C ALA A 158 13.22 4.09 -11.79
N ALA A 159 13.56 5.36 -11.49
CA ALA A 159 14.91 5.77 -11.11
C ALA A 159 15.24 5.53 -9.62
N SER A 160 14.28 5.12 -8.80
CA SER A 160 14.46 4.93 -7.36
C SER A 160 15.03 3.53 -7.07
N THR A 161 16.29 3.29 -7.48
CA THR A 161 16.92 1.96 -7.35
C THR A 161 18.19 1.94 -6.50
N GLY A 162 18.68 3.11 -6.07
CA GLY A 162 20.00 3.24 -5.46
C GLY A 162 20.28 2.36 -4.23
N LEU A 163 19.27 2.11 -3.38
CA LEU A 163 19.41 1.28 -2.17
C LEU A 163 18.98 -0.19 -2.36
N ILE A 164 18.50 -0.54 -3.55
CA ILE A 164 17.96 -1.88 -3.84
C ILE A 164 18.69 -2.57 -4.99
N SER A 165 19.56 -1.85 -5.72
CA SER A 165 20.28 -2.33 -6.90
C SER A 165 21.16 -3.56 -6.63
N GLY A 166 21.56 -3.79 -5.37
CA GLY A 166 22.34 -4.96 -4.98
C GLY A 166 21.54 -6.28 -4.90
N TYR A 167 20.21 -6.24 -4.86
CA TYR A 167 19.38 -7.44 -4.68
C TYR A 167 18.07 -7.46 -5.48
N ALA A 168 17.61 -6.33 -6.00
CA ALA A 168 16.40 -6.25 -6.83
C ALA A 168 16.76 -6.32 -8.32
N THR A 169 16.64 -7.52 -8.91
CA THR A 169 17.08 -7.82 -10.29
C THR A 169 15.95 -7.86 -11.32
N ASN A 170 14.69 -7.79 -10.88
CA ASN A 170 13.49 -8.04 -11.67
C ASN A 170 12.65 -6.76 -11.89
N LEU A 171 13.30 -5.61 -11.95
CA LEU A 171 12.64 -4.31 -12.03
C LEU A 171 12.20 -3.99 -13.47
N ASN A 172 10.90 -3.72 -13.66
CA ASN A 172 10.37 -3.20 -14.92
C ASN A 172 9.21 -2.25 -14.66
N ILE A 173 9.43 -0.97 -14.95
CA ILE A 173 8.39 0.06 -14.93
C ILE A 173 8.68 1.04 -16.04
N SER A 174 7.64 1.44 -16.76
CA SER A 174 7.72 2.43 -17.84
C SER A 174 6.64 3.50 -17.70
N PRO A 175 6.89 4.72 -18.19
CA PRO A 175 5.83 5.72 -18.39
C PRO A 175 4.71 5.17 -19.27
N TYR A 176 3.51 5.73 -19.13
CA TYR A 176 2.43 5.53 -20.08
C TYR A 176 2.76 6.27 -21.38
N VAL A 177 2.75 5.54 -22.49
CA VAL A 177 2.99 6.07 -23.83
C VAL A 177 1.79 5.70 -24.71
N PRO A 178 0.87 6.66 -24.94
CA PRO A 178 -0.33 6.42 -25.74
C PRO A 178 0.01 5.87 -27.13
N GLY A 179 -0.69 4.82 -27.56
CA GLY A 179 -0.47 4.15 -28.84
C GLY A 179 0.72 3.19 -28.87
N THR A 180 1.49 3.07 -27.78
CA THR A 180 2.58 2.09 -27.66
C THR A 180 2.28 1.03 -26.61
N ASN A 181 2.04 1.44 -25.36
CA ASN A 181 1.77 0.51 -24.26
C ASN A 181 0.40 0.71 -23.60
N CYS A 182 -0.37 1.72 -24.03
CA CYS A 182 -1.71 1.97 -23.54
C CYS A 182 -2.56 2.77 -24.54
N THR A 183 -3.88 2.77 -24.33
CA THR A 183 -4.82 3.69 -24.97
C THR A 183 -5.27 4.70 -23.91
N TRP A 184 -4.77 5.94 -24.00
CA TRP A 184 -4.99 6.96 -22.97
C TRP A 184 -6.35 7.66 -23.12
N SER A 185 -7.43 6.93 -22.82
CA SER A 185 -8.77 7.50 -22.63
C SER A 185 -8.94 8.07 -21.22
N GLN A 186 -10.01 8.84 -20.99
CA GLN A 186 -10.35 9.34 -19.65
C GLN A 186 -10.51 8.21 -18.63
N ASP A 187 -11.15 7.11 -19.02
CA ASP A 187 -11.35 5.95 -18.14
C ASP A 187 -10.04 5.23 -17.84
N PHE A 188 -9.19 5.01 -18.84
CA PHE A 188 -7.86 4.44 -18.62
C PHE A 188 -7.01 5.37 -17.74
N ALA A 189 -7.05 6.68 -17.97
CA ALA A 189 -6.33 7.65 -17.16
C ALA A 189 -6.79 7.61 -15.68
N ARG A 190 -8.10 7.46 -15.44
CA ARG A 190 -8.66 7.27 -14.09
C ARG A 190 -8.14 5.98 -13.46
N GLN A 191 -8.20 4.85 -14.17
CA GLN A 191 -7.68 3.56 -13.67
C GLN A 191 -6.18 3.64 -13.36
N ALA A 192 -5.39 4.20 -14.29
CA ALA A 192 -3.96 4.42 -14.16
C ALA A 192 -3.62 5.31 -12.96
N MET A 193 -4.31 6.44 -12.78
CA MET A 193 -4.11 7.35 -11.66
C MET A 193 -4.46 6.68 -10.32
N ARG A 194 -5.60 5.99 -10.24
CA ARG A 194 -6.02 5.27 -9.02
C ARG A 194 -5.01 4.17 -8.65
N TRP A 195 -4.45 3.49 -9.65
CA TRP A 195 -3.38 2.50 -9.44
C TRP A 195 -2.07 3.16 -9.00
N GLU A 196 -1.70 4.28 -9.61
CA GLU A 196 -0.50 5.01 -9.24
C GLU A 196 -0.58 5.49 -7.79
N ARG A 197 -1.74 6.00 -7.34
CA ARG A 197 -1.99 6.34 -5.93
C ARG A 197 -1.86 5.11 -5.01
N ARG A 198 -2.41 3.96 -5.43
CA ARG A 198 -2.33 2.70 -4.68
C ARG A 198 -0.88 2.30 -4.39
N LEU A 199 0.00 2.36 -5.40
CA LEU A 199 1.41 1.97 -5.24
C LEU A 199 2.22 3.05 -4.51
N GLU A 200 2.04 4.31 -4.90
CA GLU A 200 2.80 5.43 -4.38
C GLU A 200 2.57 5.66 -2.89
N LEU A 201 1.31 5.57 -2.45
CA LEU A 201 0.87 5.87 -1.07
C LEU A 201 0.55 4.60 -0.26
N ALA A 202 0.95 3.42 -0.75
CA ALA A 202 0.79 2.15 -0.04
C ALA A 202 1.30 2.25 1.41
N MET A 203 0.59 1.71 2.40
CA MET A 203 0.97 1.76 3.83
C MET A 203 1.06 3.17 4.45
N GLU A 204 0.54 4.22 3.80
CA GLU A 204 0.53 5.60 4.32
C GLU A 204 -0.84 6.04 4.88
N GLY A 205 -1.82 5.12 4.91
CA GLY A 205 -3.13 5.35 5.56
C GLY A 205 -4.20 6.02 4.68
N SER A 206 -3.96 6.20 3.38
CA SER A 206 -4.90 6.88 2.47
C SER A 206 -5.89 5.96 1.74
N ARG A 207 -5.56 4.66 1.58
CA ARG A 207 -6.27 3.77 0.65
C ARG A 207 -7.78 3.68 0.89
N PHE A 208 -8.21 3.49 2.14
CA PHE A 208 -9.64 3.37 2.44
C PHE A 208 -10.40 4.66 2.11
N PHE A 209 -9.84 5.81 2.49
CA PHE A 209 -10.44 7.13 2.20
C PHE A 209 -10.53 7.40 0.69
N ASP A 210 -9.51 6.98 -0.08
CA ASP A 210 -9.53 7.04 -1.54
C ASP A 210 -10.68 6.18 -2.12
N LEU A 211 -10.91 4.97 -1.61
CA LEU A 211 -12.01 4.11 -2.06
C LEU A 211 -13.39 4.70 -1.76
N VAL A 212 -13.57 5.23 -0.54
CA VAL A 212 -14.84 5.85 -0.11
C VAL A 212 -15.15 7.09 -0.92
N ARG A 213 -14.20 8.02 -1.09
CA ARG A 213 -14.45 9.26 -1.85
C ARG A 213 -14.68 9.01 -3.35
N TRP A 214 -14.19 7.89 -3.87
CA TRP A 214 -14.45 7.44 -5.24
C TRP A 214 -15.80 6.74 -5.40
N GLY A 215 -16.48 6.41 -4.30
CA GLY A 215 -17.73 5.65 -4.31
C GLY A 215 -17.57 4.20 -4.77
N VAL A 216 -16.39 3.60 -4.57
CA VAL A 216 -16.08 2.21 -5.01
C VAL A 216 -15.63 1.31 -3.87
N ALA A 217 -15.87 1.71 -2.62
CA ALA A 217 -15.45 0.96 -1.43
C ALA A 217 -16.10 -0.43 -1.39
N ASP A 218 -17.41 -0.53 -1.62
CA ASP A 218 -18.17 -1.77 -1.68
C ASP A 218 -17.54 -2.75 -2.69
N ASP A 219 -17.51 -2.38 -3.97
CA ASP A 219 -17.00 -3.23 -5.05
C ASP A 219 -15.56 -3.71 -4.77
N VAL A 220 -14.68 -2.80 -4.36
CA VAL A 220 -13.27 -3.12 -4.18
C VAL A 220 -13.01 -3.96 -2.93
N LEU A 221 -13.66 -3.65 -1.80
CA LEU A 221 -13.44 -4.37 -0.54
C LEU A 221 -14.09 -5.74 -0.56
N ASN A 222 -15.29 -5.87 -1.11
CA ASN A 222 -15.95 -7.17 -1.24
C ASN A 222 -15.22 -8.10 -2.23
N ALA A 223 -14.70 -7.56 -3.34
CA ALA A 223 -13.80 -8.32 -4.22
C ALA A 223 -12.51 -8.74 -3.49
N TYR A 224 -11.90 -7.82 -2.72
CA TYR A 224 -10.72 -8.11 -1.92
C TYR A 224 -10.97 -9.21 -0.87
N PHE A 225 -12.09 -9.19 -0.15
CA PHE A 225 -12.45 -10.23 0.82
C PHE A 225 -12.68 -11.59 0.15
N ALA A 226 -13.39 -11.60 -0.99
CA ALA A 226 -13.64 -12.83 -1.75
C ALA A 226 -12.33 -13.54 -2.17
N GLU A 227 -11.32 -12.76 -2.55
CA GLU A 227 -10.00 -13.26 -2.91
C GLU A 227 -9.16 -13.66 -1.69
N GLU A 228 -8.96 -12.73 -0.73
CA GLU A 228 -8.03 -12.94 0.38
C GLU A 228 -8.52 -13.94 1.43
N LYS A 229 -9.81 -14.25 1.51
CA LYS A 229 -10.31 -15.30 2.43
C LYS A 229 -9.71 -16.68 2.15
N THR A 230 -9.28 -16.93 0.90
CA THR A 230 -8.57 -18.17 0.53
C THR A 230 -7.15 -18.23 1.11
N LYS A 231 -6.58 -17.07 1.48
CA LYS A 231 -5.22 -16.91 2.01
C LYS A 231 -5.21 -16.60 3.51
N ARG A 232 -6.30 -16.06 4.05
CA ARG A 232 -6.42 -15.51 5.41
C ARG A 232 -7.78 -15.88 5.99
N ALA A 233 -7.78 -16.84 6.92
CA ALA A 233 -9.01 -17.39 7.48
C ALA A 233 -9.90 -16.37 8.20
N TYR A 234 -9.34 -15.26 8.71
CA TYR A 234 -10.13 -14.21 9.39
C TYR A 234 -10.97 -13.35 8.44
N TYR A 235 -10.83 -13.51 7.11
CA TYR A 235 -11.74 -12.91 6.13
C TYR A 235 -12.88 -13.85 5.70
N ALA A 236 -13.02 -15.05 6.30
CA ALA A 236 -14.01 -16.04 5.87
C ALA A 236 -15.44 -15.47 5.75
N ASP A 237 -15.84 -14.66 6.73
CA ASP A 237 -17.15 -14.02 6.81
C ASP A 237 -17.07 -12.50 6.60
N ALA A 238 -15.95 -12.00 6.06
CA ALA A 238 -15.78 -10.56 5.84
C ALA A 238 -16.68 -10.09 4.69
N TYR A 239 -17.38 -9.00 4.95
CA TYR A 239 -18.28 -8.35 4.01
C TYR A 239 -18.31 -6.86 4.35
N PHE A 240 -18.32 -6.01 3.33
CA PHE A 240 -18.49 -4.56 3.46
C PHE A 240 -19.95 -4.19 3.20
N ASP A 241 -20.62 -3.58 4.18
CA ASP A 241 -22.02 -3.16 4.12
C ASP A 241 -22.11 -1.70 3.62
N SER A 242 -22.56 -1.52 2.37
CA SER A 242 -22.62 -0.20 1.74
C SER A 242 -23.74 0.68 2.30
N ASN A 243 -23.49 1.99 2.30
CA ASN A 243 -24.30 3.01 2.97
C ASN A 243 -24.32 2.90 4.50
N LYS A 244 -23.26 2.32 5.07
CA LYS A 244 -23.06 2.15 6.51
C LYS A 244 -21.57 2.15 6.85
N GLU A 245 -20.78 1.24 6.28
CA GLU A 245 -19.39 1.02 6.70
C GLU A 245 -18.37 1.99 6.07
N GLU A 246 -18.82 2.93 5.23
CA GLU A 246 -17.98 4.01 4.69
C GLU A 246 -17.44 4.95 5.78
N TYR A 247 -18.17 5.07 6.89
CA TYR A 247 -17.82 5.94 8.01
C TYR A 247 -17.97 5.20 9.34
N CYS A 248 -17.05 5.46 10.26
CA CYS A 248 -17.19 4.96 11.63
C CYS A 248 -18.49 5.49 12.26
N PRO A 249 -19.19 4.68 13.07
CA PRO A 249 -20.36 5.15 13.80
C PRO A 249 -19.96 6.26 14.78
N ILE A 250 -20.83 7.25 14.96
CA ILE A 250 -20.67 8.24 16.02
C ILE A 250 -20.78 7.49 17.35
N PRO A 251 -19.83 7.65 18.29
CA PRO A 251 -19.83 6.89 19.53
C PRO A 251 -21.15 7.08 20.30
N LEU A 252 -21.80 5.98 20.70
CA LEU A 252 -23.12 5.98 21.33
C LEU A 252 -23.19 6.90 22.56
N ALA A 253 -22.13 6.95 23.36
CA ALA A 253 -22.05 7.86 24.50
C ALA A 253 -22.24 9.33 24.09
N GLN A 254 -21.65 9.76 22.96
CA GLN A 254 -21.78 11.13 22.46
C GLN A 254 -23.20 11.42 21.96
N ILE A 255 -23.85 10.46 21.28
CA ILE A 255 -25.27 10.56 20.92
C ILE A 255 -26.13 10.79 22.17
N ASN A 256 -25.95 9.96 23.20
CA ASN A 256 -26.71 10.06 24.45
C ASN A 256 -26.47 11.38 25.19
N PHE A 257 -25.21 11.83 25.29
CA PHE A 257 -24.87 13.08 25.98
C PHE A 257 -25.39 14.32 25.24
N SER A 258 -25.51 14.26 23.92
CA SER A 258 -25.99 15.38 23.11
C SER A 258 -27.48 15.68 23.30
N GLN A 259 -28.25 14.79 23.94
CA GLN A 259 -29.70 14.92 24.16
C GLN A 259 -30.48 15.24 22.87
N GLY A 260 -30.12 14.57 21.76
CA GLY A 260 -30.80 14.71 20.47
C GLY A 260 -30.22 15.76 19.53
N VAL A 261 -29.12 16.43 19.90
CA VAL A 261 -28.39 17.35 19.00
C VAL A 261 -27.54 16.58 17.99
N TYR A 262 -26.93 15.46 18.39
CA TYR A 262 -26.20 14.59 17.45
C TYR A 262 -27.14 13.55 16.86
N HIS A 263 -27.05 13.39 15.54
CA HIS A 263 -27.73 12.34 14.79
C HIS A 263 -26.70 11.33 14.33
N GLN A 264 -27.07 10.05 14.36
CA GLN A 264 -26.21 8.98 13.93
C GLN A 264 -26.01 9.00 12.40
N ASN A 265 -24.87 8.47 11.94
CA ASN A 265 -24.65 8.19 10.52
C ASN A 265 -25.69 7.20 9.98
N PRO A 266 -26.03 7.25 8.68
CA PRO A 266 -26.93 6.27 8.07
C PRO A 266 -26.49 4.83 8.35
N GLY A 267 -27.47 3.94 8.63
CA GLY A 267 -27.23 2.51 8.83
C GLY A 267 -26.86 2.07 10.26
N TYR A 268 -26.69 2.99 11.22
CA TYR A 268 -26.38 2.71 12.63
C TYR A 268 -27.44 3.21 13.61
#